data_AF-A0A1J8PL18-F1
#
_entry.id   AF-A0A1J8PL18-F1
#
_cell.length_a   1.000
_cell.length_b   1.000
_cell.length_c   1.000
_cell.angle_alpha   90.00
_cell.angle_beta   90.00
_cell.angle_gamma   90.00
#
_symmetry.space_group_name_H-M   'P 1'
#
loop_
_entity.id
_entity.type
_entity.pdbx_description
1 polymer ?
#
loop_
_entity_poly.entity_id
_entity_poly.type
_entity_poly.pdbx_seq_one_letter_code
_entity_poly.pdbx_strand_id
1 'polypeptide(L)'
;MEDDFLTPKRPRFKPKTAVMPAKRYIKQTCTCCVVDDIREDNSIVLSVRVPPSGDSRTVVLCDDWVDADIRKGDVINVLGDFDSVGMINIQKPVCLYRTKSELTPSLIPHDRPIPL
;
A
#
# COMPACT_ATOMS: atom_id res chain seq x y z
N MET A 1 -21.62 -71.90 16.79
CA MET A 1 -21.56 -71.52 15.38
C MET A 1 -21.95 -70.05 15.32
N GLU A 2 -21.00 -69.17 15.65
CA GLU A 2 -20.01 -68.58 14.71
C GLU A 2 -20.69 -67.46 13.90
N ASP A 3 -20.13 -66.28 13.69
CA ASP A 3 -19.02 -65.59 14.31
C ASP A 3 -19.24 -64.10 14.03
N ASP A 4 -18.57 -63.33 14.86
CA ASP A 4 -18.63 -61.91 15.03
C ASP A 4 -17.88 -61.19 13.86
N PHE A 5 -17.91 -59.86 13.88
CA PHE A 5 -16.96 -58.99 13.18
C PHE A 5 -16.91 -58.93 11.64
N LEU A 6 -17.75 -58.09 11.01
CA LEU A 6 -17.33 -57.32 9.82
C LEU A 6 -17.94 -55.90 9.80
N THR A 7 -17.75 -55.13 10.87
CA THR A 7 -17.83 -53.66 10.72
C THR A 7 -16.53 -53.04 11.22
N PRO A 8 -15.65 -52.55 10.32
CA PRO A 8 -14.44 -51.88 10.75
C PRO A 8 -14.83 -50.61 11.51
N LYS A 9 -14.70 -50.65 12.84
CA LYS A 9 -14.78 -49.44 13.68
C LYS A 9 -13.54 -48.60 13.37
N ARG A 10 -13.68 -47.65 12.44
CA ARG A 10 -12.69 -46.59 12.27
C ARG A 10 -12.56 -45.87 13.62
N PRO A 11 -11.39 -45.86 14.28
CA PRO A 11 -11.22 -45.03 15.45
C PRO A 11 -11.36 -43.58 14.98
N ARG A 12 -12.37 -42.86 15.49
CA ARG A 12 -12.51 -41.42 15.29
C ARG A 12 -11.47 -40.71 16.15
N PHE A 13 -10.18 -40.90 15.84
CA PHE A 13 -9.19 -39.92 16.21
C PHE A 13 -9.42 -38.72 15.33
N LYS A 14 -10.18 -37.74 15.85
CA LYS A 14 -10.04 -36.38 15.35
C LYS A 14 -8.63 -35.96 15.79
N PRO A 15 -7.65 -35.78 14.88
CA PRO A 15 -6.48 -35.03 15.28
C PRO A 15 -7.00 -33.69 15.76
N LYS A 16 -6.71 -33.33 17.01
CA LYS A 16 -6.81 -31.94 17.42
C LYS A 16 -5.76 -31.23 16.57
N THR A 17 -6.16 -30.76 15.39
CA THR A 17 -5.36 -29.86 14.58
C THR A 17 -5.04 -28.72 15.50
N ALA A 18 -3.79 -28.66 15.97
CA ALA A 18 -3.29 -27.50 16.67
C ALA A 18 -3.48 -26.34 15.68
N VAL A 19 -4.49 -25.51 15.93
CA VAL A 19 -4.69 -24.29 15.17
C VAL A 19 -3.46 -23.46 15.48
N MET A 20 -2.48 -23.46 14.56
CA MET A 20 -1.36 -22.54 14.64
C MET A 20 -1.98 -21.14 14.78
N PRO A 21 -1.54 -20.32 15.75
CA PRO A 21 -2.04 -18.97 15.85
C PRO A 21 -1.85 -18.31 14.49
N ALA A 22 -2.93 -17.78 13.94
CA ALA A 22 -2.87 -17.04 12.69
C ALA A 22 -1.77 -15.99 12.85
N LYS A 23 -0.78 -16.00 11.94
CA LYS A 23 0.28 -14.99 11.91
C LYS A 23 -0.41 -13.63 11.96
N ARG A 24 -0.24 -12.90 13.07
CA ARG A 24 -0.82 -11.56 13.22
C ARG A 24 -0.28 -10.72 12.08
N TYR A 25 -1.18 -10.21 11.24
CA TYR A 25 -0.80 -9.27 10.20
C TYR A 25 -0.30 -7.98 10.88
N ILE A 26 0.97 -7.67 10.67
CA ILE A 26 1.56 -6.40 11.11
C ILE A 26 1.27 -5.40 9.99
N LYS A 27 0.48 -4.37 10.30
CA LYS A 27 0.25 -3.27 9.38
C LYS A 27 1.58 -2.54 9.16
N GLN A 28 1.99 -2.38 7.90
CA GLN A 28 3.12 -1.53 7.58
C GLN A 28 2.76 -0.07 7.88
N THR A 29 3.76 0.71 8.29
CA THR A 29 3.65 2.16 8.39
C THR A 29 3.36 2.74 7.01
N CYS A 30 2.54 3.80 6.94
CA CYS A 30 2.16 4.46 5.70
C CYS A 30 2.34 5.96 5.90
N THR A 31 3.31 6.53 5.20
CA THR A 31 3.66 7.95 5.29
C THR A 31 3.24 8.65 4.00
N CYS A 32 2.39 9.66 4.12
CA CYS A 32 2.02 10.52 3.01
C CYS A 32 3.13 11.55 2.77
N CYS A 33 3.58 11.70 1.54
CA CYS A 33 4.67 12.59 1.16
C CYS A 33 4.31 13.37 -0.10
N VAL A 34 4.81 14.61 -0.21
CA VAL A 34 4.71 15.44 -1.42
C VAL A 34 6.03 15.39 -2.16
N VAL A 35 6.03 15.16 -3.47
CA VAL A 35 7.25 15.12 -4.28
C VAL A 35 7.73 16.54 -4.56
N ASP A 36 8.90 16.91 -4.05
CA ASP A 36 9.56 18.20 -4.31
C ASP A 36 10.47 18.12 -5.56
N ASP A 37 11.27 17.06 -5.67
CA ASP A 37 12.23 16.90 -6.76
C ASP A 37 12.35 15.43 -7.22
N ILE A 38 12.77 15.24 -8.47
CA ILE A 38 12.94 13.93 -9.11
C ILE A 38 14.28 13.94 -9.82
N ARG A 39 15.15 13.01 -9.44
CA ARG A 39 16.43 12.77 -10.09
C ARG A 39 16.43 11.36 -10.68
N GLU A 40 16.62 11.28 -11.99
CA GLU A 40 16.76 10.03 -12.71
C GLU A 40 18.24 9.76 -12.95
N ASP A 41 18.69 8.59 -12.52
CA ASP A 41 20.05 8.08 -12.74
C ASP A 41 19.91 6.58 -13.10
N ASN A 42 20.72 5.67 -12.54
CA ASN A 42 20.44 4.22 -12.62
C ASN A 42 19.14 3.78 -11.90
N SER A 43 18.51 4.68 -11.13
CA SER A 43 17.25 4.49 -10.41
C SER A 43 16.52 5.84 -10.30
N ILE A 44 15.22 5.83 -10.03
CA ILE A 44 14.48 7.07 -9.79
C ILE A 44 14.59 7.45 -8.31
N VAL A 45 15.16 8.62 -8.05
CA VAL A 45 15.31 9.17 -6.69
C VAL A 45 14.36 10.35 -6.54
N LEU A 46 13.42 10.24 -5.60
CA LEU A 46 12.48 11.30 -5.25
C LEU A 46 12.95 11.99 -3.98
N SER A 47 13.06 13.32 -4.04
CA SER A 47 13.10 14.15 -2.84
C SER A 47 11.67 14.52 -2.48
N VAL A 48 11.25 14.14 -1.27
CA VAL A 48 9.86 14.29 -0.82
C VAL A 48 9.79 14.99 0.52
N ARG A 49 8.67 15.66 0.78
CA ARG A 49 8.39 16.33 2.04
C ARG A 49 7.24 15.66 2.77
N VAL A 50 7.41 15.46 4.08
CA VAL A 50 6.39 14.86 4.93
C VAL A 50 5.57 15.95 5.63
N PRO A 51 4.28 16.14 5.31
CA PRO A 51 3.40 17.02 6.08
C PRO A 51 2.94 16.36 7.40
N PRO A 52 2.71 17.13 8.48
CA PRO A 52 2.88 18.58 8.58
C PRO A 52 4.30 19.01 9.01
N SER A 53 5.22 18.07 9.30
CA SER A 53 6.54 18.42 9.85
C SER A 53 7.40 19.22 8.87
N GLY A 54 7.22 19.02 7.56
CA GLY A 54 8.02 19.64 6.53
C GLY A 54 9.38 18.98 6.33
N ASP A 55 9.61 17.83 6.98
CA ASP A 55 10.88 17.10 6.87
C ASP A 55 11.10 16.64 5.44
N SER A 56 12.28 16.92 4.90
CA SER A 56 12.72 16.40 3.61
C SER A 56 13.27 15.00 3.77
N ARG A 57 12.81 14.08 2.92
CA ARG A 57 13.18 12.67 2.91
C ARG A 57 13.47 12.22 1.48
N THR A 58 14.16 11.10 1.37
CA THR A 58 14.55 10.53 0.07
C THR A 58 13.87 9.19 -0.13
N VAL A 59 13.22 9.02 -1.28
CA VAL A 59 12.63 7.75 -1.70
C VAL A 59 13.34 7.29 -2.96
N VAL A 60 13.96 6.12 -2.91
CA VAL A 60 14.57 5.49 -4.09
C VAL A 60 13.61 4.42 -4.61
N LEU A 61 13.21 4.57 -5.86
CA LEU A 61 12.38 3.63 -6.58
C LEU A 61 13.28 2.72 -7.41
N CYS A 62 13.12 1.41 -7.24
CA CYS A 62 13.86 0.38 -7.96
C CYS A 62 12.92 -0.51 -8.78
N ASP A 63 13.50 -1.29 -9.70
CA ASP A 63 12.81 -2.30 -10.51
C ASP A 63 11.66 -1.70 -11.34
N ASP A 64 10.45 -2.28 -11.26
CA ASP A 64 9.28 -1.91 -12.08
C ASP A 64 8.73 -0.50 -11.80
N TRP A 65 9.28 0.22 -10.81
CA TRP A 65 8.86 1.58 -10.49
C TRP A 65 9.52 2.66 -11.37
N VAL A 66 10.53 2.31 -12.17
CA VAL A 66 11.17 3.26 -13.08
C VAL A 66 10.22 3.80 -14.15
N ASP A 67 9.17 3.05 -14.49
CA ASP A 67 8.16 3.47 -15.48
C ASP A 67 6.97 4.21 -14.85
N ALA A 68 6.99 4.48 -13.54
CA ALA A 68 5.89 5.17 -12.87
C ALA A 68 5.85 6.65 -13.25
N ASP A 69 4.73 7.12 -13.81
CA ASP A 69 4.50 8.55 -14.10
C ASP A 69 4.28 9.35 -12.81
N ILE A 70 5.39 9.68 -12.13
CA ILE A 70 5.44 10.49 -10.92
C ILE A 70 5.98 11.87 -11.28
N ARG A 71 5.32 12.92 -10.80
CA ARG A 71 5.69 14.31 -11.10
C ARG A 71 5.91 15.11 -9.83
N LYS A 72 6.71 16.17 -9.93
CA LYS A 72 6.82 17.17 -8.85
C LYS A 72 5.44 17.71 -8.50
N GLY A 73 5.15 17.79 -7.21
CA GLY A 73 3.85 18.16 -6.66
C GLY A 73 2.88 17.00 -6.46
N ASP A 74 3.17 15.80 -6.96
CA ASP A 74 2.33 14.63 -6.65
C ASP A 74 2.42 14.27 -5.17
N VAL A 75 1.32 13.74 -4.65
CA VAL A 75 1.23 13.18 -3.30
C VAL A 75 1.33 11.67 -3.39
N ILE A 76 2.37 11.10 -2.77
CA ILE A 76 2.65 9.68 -2.76
C ILE A 76 2.50 9.10 -1.35
N ASN A 77 2.15 7.83 -1.25
CA ASN A 77 2.06 7.11 0.04
C ASN A 77 3.17 6.07 0.13
N VAL A 78 4.18 6.36 0.93
CA VAL A 78 5.32 5.49 1.16
C VAL A 78 4.97 4.48 2.25
N LEU A 79 4.96 3.19 1.94
CA LEU A 79 4.78 2.16 2.96
C LEU A 79 6.13 1.65 3.46
N GLY A 80 6.27 1.58 4.78
CA GLY A 80 7.52 1.29 5.47
C GLY A 80 8.10 2.52 6.16
N ASP A 81 9.20 2.27 6.85
CA ASP A 81 9.87 3.27 7.67
C ASP A 81 11.09 3.82 6.93
N PHE A 82 11.32 5.12 7.10
CA PHE A 82 12.56 5.74 6.67
C PHE A 82 13.66 5.39 7.67
N ASP A 83 14.87 5.19 7.16
CA ASP A 83 16.03 4.97 8.00
C ASP A 83 16.42 6.24 8.78
N SER A 84 17.49 6.13 9.58
CA SER A 84 18.00 7.24 10.40
C SER A 84 18.49 8.44 9.59
N VAL A 85 18.74 8.29 8.29
CA VAL A 85 19.13 9.37 7.38
C VAL A 85 17.95 9.90 6.56
N GLY A 86 16.73 9.40 6.80
CA GLY A 86 15.52 9.84 6.12
C GLY A 86 15.37 9.24 4.73
N MET A 87 15.95 8.07 4.47
CA MET A 87 15.93 7.38 3.18
C MET A 87 15.12 6.08 3.26
N ILE A 88 14.47 5.71 2.16
CA ILE A 88 13.81 4.42 1.98
C ILE A 88 13.97 3.93 0.55
N ASN A 89 14.18 2.62 0.37
CA ASN A 89 14.27 1.98 -0.94
C ASN A 89 13.04 1.10 -1.19
N ILE A 90 12.37 1.34 -2.32
CA ILE A 90 11.16 0.63 -2.74
C ILE A 90 11.52 -0.32 -3.89
N GLN A 91 11.77 -1.58 -3.55
CA GLN A 91 12.19 -2.65 -4.48
C GLN A 91 11.06 -3.60 -4.90
N LYS A 92 9.87 -3.45 -4.32
CA LYS A 92 8.70 -4.28 -4.64
C LYS A 92 7.53 -3.37 -4.93
N PRO A 93 6.49 -3.83 -5.65
CA PRO A 93 5.24 -3.10 -5.79
C PRO A 93 4.54 -3.03 -4.42
N VAL A 94 5.08 -2.20 -3.54
CA VAL A 94 4.47 -1.70 -2.33
C VAL A 94 3.45 -0.69 -2.84
N CYS A 95 2.17 -1.07 -2.84
CA CYS A 95 1.07 -0.34 -3.46
C CYS A 95 1.17 1.18 -3.26
N LEU A 96 1.78 1.89 -4.21
CA LEU A 96 1.68 3.34 -4.32
C LEU A 96 0.29 3.63 -4.86
N TYR A 97 -0.68 3.83 -3.97
CA TYR A 97 -1.97 4.37 -4.37
C TYR A 97 -1.81 5.87 -4.56
N ARG A 98 -1.92 6.30 -5.82
CA ARG A 98 -2.03 7.70 -6.20
C ARG A 98 -3.42 8.20 -5.80
N THR A 99 -3.53 8.95 -4.73
CA THR A 99 -4.73 9.75 -4.45
C THR A 99 -4.71 10.94 -5.38
N LYS A 100 -5.50 10.90 -6.48
CA LYS A 100 -5.87 12.12 -7.20
C LYS A 100 -6.61 13.01 -6.21
N SER A 101 -6.00 14.10 -5.79
CA SER A 101 -6.70 15.20 -5.13
C SER A 101 -7.65 15.82 -6.15
N GLU A 102 -8.90 15.37 -6.16
CA GLU A 102 -9.96 16.09 -6.84
C GLU A 102 -10.21 17.40 -6.09
N LEU A 103 -9.61 18.48 -6.58
CA LEU A 103 -10.04 19.83 -6.27
C LEU A 103 -11.36 20.08 -7.00
N THR A 104 -12.50 19.81 -6.36
CA THR A 104 -13.72 20.58 -6.60
C THR A 104 -14.49 20.76 -5.29
N PRO A 105 -14.94 21.99 -5.01
CA PRO A 105 -16.38 22.22 -5.12
C PRO A 105 -16.68 23.60 -5.70
N SER A 106 -17.21 23.66 -6.93
CA SER A 106 -18.05 24.79 -7.35
C SER A 106 -19.47 24.26 -7.57
N LEU A 107 -20.20 24.16 -6.45
CA LEU A 107 -21.66 24.14 -6.46
C LEU A 107 -22.14 25.53 -6.90
N ILE A 108 -22.57 25.65 -8.15
CA ILE A 108 -23.56 26.66 -8.55
C ILE A 108 -24.72 25.91 -9.18
N PRO A 109 -25.84 25.71 -8.47
CA PRO A 109 -27.09 25.28 -9.07
C PRO A 109 -27.96 26.52 -9.28
N HIS A 110 -28.16 26.98 -10.51
CA HIS A 110 -29.36 27.72 -10.92
C HIS A 110 -29.47 27.55 -12.43
N ASP A 111 -30.20 26.53 -12.88
CA ASP A 111 -31.63 26.55 -13.20
C ASP A 111 -31.85 26.96 -14.65
N ARG A 112 -32.89 26.39 -15.23
CA ARG A 112 -33.06 26.05 -16.64
C ARG A 112 -33.61 27.23 -17.46
N PRO A 113 -33.76 27.07 -18.79
CA PRO A 113 -33.84 28.18 -19.74
C PRO A 113 -35.27 28.72 -19.87
N ILE A 114 -35.41 29.96 -20.35
CA ILE A 114 -36.66 30.48 -20.90
C ILE A 114 -36.37 31.10 -22.27
N PRO A 115 -37.08 30.68 -23.33
CA PRO A 115 -37.02 31.31 -24.65
C PRO A 115 -38.00 32.47 -24.72
N LEU A 116 -37.66 33.51 -25.52
CA LEU A 116 -38.52 34.18 -26.51
C LEU A 116 -37.66 35.17 -27.32
#